data_AF-A0A662UJ97-F1
#
_entry.id   AF-A0A662UJ97-F1
#
_cell.length_a   1.000
_cell.length_b   1.000
_cell.length_c   1.000
_cell.angle_alpha   90.00
_cell.angle_beta   90.00
_cell.angle_gamma   90.00
#
_symmetry.space_group_name_H-M   'P 1'
#
loop_
_entity.id
_entity.type
_entity.pdbx_description
1 polymer ?
#
loop_
_entity_poly.entity_id
_entity_poly.type
_entity_poly.pdbx_seq_one_letter_code
_entity_poly.pdbx_strand_id
1 'polypeptide(L)'
;MQMKKVLVYGVSLLVVIVIALYLTMYTIAVYRVVGYIGEYPELGGVYWSYSPSGSLFPWPREPGMLTALSPASSIDAFLYKYVVKTNMLILAIAATHLLAAYLAYRLIRAVK
;
A
#
# COMPACT_ATOMS: atom_id res chain seq x y z
N MET A 1 18.17 -28.24 16.82
CA MET A 1 17.78 -26.83 17.07
C MET A 1 18.00 -25.92 15.86
N GLN A 2 19.11 -26.07 15.09
CA GLN A 2 19.36 -25.29 13.86
C GLN A 2 18.31 -25.48 12.76
N MET A 3 17.89 -26.72 12.45
CA MET A 3 16.89 -27.00 11.41
C MET A 3 15.55 -26.27 11.63
N LYS A 4 15.09 -26.17 12.89
CA LYS A 4 13.88 -25.40 13.25
C LYS A 4 14.05 -23.90 12.98
N LYS A 5 15.23 -23.33 13.24
CA LYS A 5 15.51 -21.90 13.00
C LYS A 5 15.54 -21.58 11.51
N VAL A 6 16.17 -22.44 10.70
CA VAL A 6 16.22 -22.29 9.24
C VAL A 6 14.81 -22.33 8.65
N LEU A 7 13.98 -23.29 9.07
CA LEU A 7 12.59 -23.40 8.62
C LEU A 7 11.80 -22.13 8.95
N VAL A 8 11.87 -21.66 10.21
CA VAL A 8 11.14 -20.47 10.65
C VAL A 8 11.58 -19.22 9.87
N TYR A 9 12.89 -18.96 9.75
CA TYR A 9 13.36 -17.80 9.01
C TYR A 9 13.05 -17.90 7.51
N GLY A 10 13.13 -19.09 6.92
CA GLY A 10 12.80 -19.31 5.51
C GLY A 10 11.32 -19.06 5.21
N VAL A 11 10.41 -19.61 6.01
CA VAL A 11 8.96 -19.40 5.85
C VAL A 11 8.60 -17.94 6.09
N SER A 12 9.10 -17.33 7.17
CA SER A 12 8.86 -15.91 7.45
C SER A 12 9.38 -15.01 6.33
N LEU A 13 10.57 -15.30 5.78
CA LEU A 13 11.14 -14.55 4.67
C LEU A 13 10.24 -14.63 3.43
N LEU A 14 9.76 -15.83 3.08
CA LEU A 14 8.85 -16.03 1.94
C LEU A 14 7.58 -15.19 2.09
N VAL A 15 6.94 -15.24 3.26
CA VAL A 15 5.72 -14.46 3.54
C VAL A 15 5.98 -12.96 3.42
N VAL A 16 7.07 -12.47 4.00
CA VAL A 16 7.42 -11.04 3.95
C VAL A 16 7.73 -10.59 2.52
N ILE A 17 8.39 -11.42 1.70
CA ILE A 17 8.62 -11.11 0.28
C ILE A 17 7.29 -10.96 -0.48
N VAL A 18 6.34 -11.88 -0.28
CA VAL A 18 5.02 -11.78 -0.93
C VAL A 18 4.29 -10.50 -0.52
N ILE A 19 4.31 -10.15 0.76
CA ILE A 19 3.71 -8.91 1.26
C ILE A 19 4.42 -7.68 0.68
N ALA A 20 5.75 -7.67 0.65
CA ALA A 20 6.54 -6.57 0.11
C ALA A 20 6.24 -6.35 -1.38
N LEU A 21 6.16 -7.42 -2.17
CA LEU A 21 5.78 -7.34 -3.59
C LEU A 21 4.36 -6.79 -3.76
N TYR A 22 3.40 -7.29 -2.99
CA TYR A 22 2.02 -6.80 -3.03
C TYR A 22 1.95 -5.31 -2.70
N LEU A 23 2.57 -4.87 -1.60
CA LEU A 23 2.58 -3.47 -1.19
C LEU A 23 3.27 -2.57 -2.22
N THR A 24 4.36 -3.02 -2.84
CA THR A 24 5.01 -2.28 -3.92
C THR A 24 4.08 -2.10 -5.11
N MET A 25 3.42 -3.17 -5.59
CA MET A 25 2.49 -3.07 -6.72
C MET A 25 1.28 -2.20 -6.39
N TYR A 26 0.71 -2.37 -5.20
CA TYR A 26 -0.40 -1.56 -4.71
C TYR A 26 -0.02 -0.08 -4.66
N THR A 27 1.19 0.23 -4.17
CA THR A 27 1.67 1.62 -4.07
C THR A 27 1.87 2.26 -5.42
N ILE A 28 2.45 1.53 -6.37
CA ILE A 28 2.55 1.98 -7.77
C ILE A 28 1.15 2.30 -8.31
N ALA A 29 0.16 1.42 -8.07
CA ALA A 29 -1.21 1.65 -8.51
C ALA A 29 -1.84 2.88 -7.82
N VAL A 30 -1.63 3.08 -6.52
CA VAL A 30 -2.10 4.27 -5.79
C VAL A 30 -1.54 5.54 -6.40
N TYR A 31 -0.22 5.62 -6.63
CA TYR A 31 0.41 6.83 -7.14
C TYR A 31 0.05 7.15 -8.59
N ARG A 32 -0.47 6.19 -9.36
CA ARG A 32 -1.09 6.46 -10.67
C ARG A 32 -2.42 7.20 -10.57
N VAL A 33 -3.19 6.94 -9.51
CA VAL A 33 -4.57 7.44 -9.39
C VAL A 33 -4.72 8.58 -8.37
N VAL A 34 -3.75 8.77 -7.48
CA VAL A 34 -3.84 9.74 -6.36
C VAL A 34 -4.03 11.18 -6.83
N GLY A 35 -3.55 11.53 -8.03
CA GLY A 35 -3.73 12.86 -8.61
C GLY A 35 -5.20 13.21 -8.88
N TYR A 36 -6.09 12.22 -8.90
CA TYR A 36 -7.51 12.40 -9.14
C TYR A 36 -8.35 12.49 -7.86
N ILE A 37 -7.75 12.47 -6.67
CA ILE A 37 -8.46 12.51 -5.40
C ILE A 37 -7.90 13.62 -4.50
N GLY A 38 -8.80 14.38 -3.88
CA GLY A 38 -8.45 15.55 -3.09
C GLY A 38 -9.42 15.80 -1.94
N GLU A 39 -8.97 16.60 -0.98
CA GLU A 39 -9.82 17.16 0.06
C GLU A 39 -10.44 18.47 -0.43
N TYR A 40 -11.76 18.59 -0.29
CA TYR A 40 -12.54 19.75 -0.66
C TYR A 40 -13.28 20.25 0.59
N PRO A 41 -12.69 21.16 1.37
CA PRO A 41 -13.27 21.67 2.61
C PRO A 41 -14.66 22.30 2.41
N GLU A 42 -14.86 23.00 1.30
CA GLU A 42 -16.13 23.60 0.90
C GLU A 42 -17.26 22.57 0.68
N LEU A 43 -16.91 21.33 0.35
CA LEU A 43 -17.85 20.21 0.21
C LEU A 43 -17.81 19.25 1.41
N GLY A 44 -17.02 19.57 2.44
CA GLY A 44 -16.93 18.82 3.68
C GLY A 44 -16.32 17.42 3.57
N GLY A 45 -15.49 17.12 2.57
CA GLY A 45 -15.07 15.74 2.33
C GLY A 45 -13.90 15.51 1.39
N VAL A 46 -13.63 14.22 1.13
CA VAL A 46 -12.70 13.77 0.10
C VAL A 46 -13.49 13.43 -1.14
N TYR A 47 -13.07 13.93 -2.29
CA TYR A 47 -13.75 13.73 -3.55
C TYR A 47 -12.75 13.32 -4.63
N TRP A 48 -13.23 12.54 -5.58
CA TRP A 48 -12.57 12.32 -6.86
C TRP A 48 -12.91 13.46 -7.82
N SER A 49 -11.92 13.88 -8.61
CA SER A 49 -12.05 14.96 -9.59
C SER A 49 -12.97 14.62 -10.78
N TYR A 50 -13.29 13.33 -10.96
CA TYR A 50 -14.11 12.83 -12.06
C TYR A 50 -15.18 11.84 -11.61
N SER A 51 -16.17 11.63 -12.48
CA SER A 51 -17.29 10.71 -12.30
C SER A 51 -17.36 9.66 -13.43
N PRO A 52 -17.73 8.40 -13.14
CA PRO A 52 -17.93 7.82 -11.79
C PRO A 52 -16.66 7.83 -10.95
N SER A 53 -16.82 7.69 -9.63
CA SER A 53 -15.69 7.70 -8.69
C SER A 53 -14.65 6.63 -9.02
N GLY A 54 -13.40 6.97 -8.72
CA GLY A 54 -12.31 5.99 -8.70
C GLY A 54 -12.42 5.11 -7.47
N SER A 55 -11.34 4.38 -7.21
CA SER A 55 -11.23 3.56 -6.00
C SER A 55 -9.76 3.49 -5.59
N LEU A 56 -9.50 3.46 -4.28
CA LEU A 56 -8.20 3.07 -3.72
C LEU A 56 -8.28 1.61 -3.21
N PHE A 57 -9.44 1.18 -2.73
CA PHE A 57 -9.70 -0.16 -2.24
C PHE A 57 -10.87 -0.86 -2.96
N PRO A 58 -10.75 -2.14 -3.37
CA PRO A 58 -9.69 -3.10 -3.00
C PRO A 58 -8.39 -2.99 -3.81
N TRP A 59 -8.47 -2.52 -5.06
CA TRP A 59 -7.31 -2.23 -5.89
C TRP A 59 -7.47 -0.85 -6.51
N PRO A 60 -6.41 -0.02 -6.55
CA PRO A 60 -6.54 1.33 -7.06
C PRO A 60 -7.00 1.36 -8.52
N ARG A 61 -8.01 2.18 -8.81
CA ARG A 61 -8.60 2.35 -10.13
C ARG A 61 -8.86 3.82 -10.41
N GLU A 62 -8.55 4.25 -11.62
CA GLU A 62 -8.86 5.59 -12.11
C GLU A 62 -10.38 5.85 -12.07
N PRO A 63 -10.79 7.10 -11.82
CA PRO A 63 -12.19 7.49 -11.98
C PRO A 63 -12.58 7.50 -13.46
N GLY A 64 -13.87 7.77 -13.73
CA GLY A 64 -14.35 7.99 -15.09
C GLY A 64 -13.81 9.26 -15.74
N MET A 65 -14.31 9.59 -16.92
CA MET A 65 -13.82 10.72 -17.73
C MET A 65 -14.66 12.00 -17.58
N LEU A 66 -15.80 11.96 -16.88
CA LEU A 66 -16.67 13.13 -16.75
C LEU A 66 -16.14 14.04 -15.65
N THR A 67 -15.83 15.29 -15.99
CA THR A 67 -15.37 16.31 -15.04
C THR A 67 -16.51 16.72 -14.11
N ALA A 68 -16.67 15.98 -13.03
CA ALA A 68 -17.66 16.20 -11.99
C ALA A 68 -17.11 15.62 -10.68
N LEU A 69 -17.17 16.41 -9.61
CA LEU A 69 -16.74 15.95 -8.29
C LEU A 69 -17.63 14.80 -7.84
N SER A 70 -17.02 13.65 -7.56
CA SER A 70 -17.72 12.49 -7.02
C SER A 70 -17.19 12.15 -5.63
N PRO A 71 -18.07 11.95 -4.63
CA PRO A 71 -17.63 11.69 -3.26
C PRO A 71 -16.83 10.40 -3.19
N ALA A 72 -15.69 10.44 -2.49
CA ALA A 72 -14.94 9.23 -2.21
C ALA A 72 -15.73 8.33 -1.24
N SER A 73 -15.58 7.02 -1.38
CA SER A 73 -16.11 6.10 -0.38
C SER A 73 -15.46 6.36 0.99
N SER A 74 -16.10 5.97 2.09
CA SER A 74 -15.54 6.17 3.43
C SER A 74 -14.17 5.50 3.60
N ILE A 75 -13.97 4.34 2.96
CA ILE A 75 -12.69 3.61 2.97
C ILE A 75 -11.64 4.38 2.17
N ASP A 76 -11.96 4.84 0.96
CA ASP A 76 -11.02 5.59 0.13
C ASP A 76 -10.66 6.94 0.78
N ALA A 77 -11.62 7.61 1.41
CA ALA A 77 -11.38 8.85 2.14
C ALA A 77 -10.42 8.63 3.32
N PHE A 78 -10.59 7.54 4.07
CA PHE A 78 -9.68 7.15 5.14
C PHE A 78 -8.27 6.84 4.60
N LEU A 79 -8.17 6.01 3.55
CA LEU A 79 -6.90 5.65 2.94
C LEU A 79 -6.17 6.88 2.39
N TYR A 80 -6.87 7.76 1.70
CA TYR A 80 -6.28 8.99 1.19
C TYR A 80 -5.71 9.85 2.32
N LYS A 81 -6.54 10.15 3.34
CA LYS A 81 -6.17 11.05 4.44
C LYS A 81 -5.05 10.51 5.31
N TYR A 82 -5.12 9.24 5.68
CA TYR A 82 -4.26 8.69 6.73
C TYR A 82 -3.16 7.76 6.21
N VAL A 83 -3.29 7.20 5.01
CA VAL A 83 -2.31 6.25 4.47
C VAL A 83 -1.47 6.88 3.36
N VAL A 84 -2.12 7.60 2.43
CA VAL A 84 -1.45 8.18 1.27
C VAL A 84 -0.85 9.54 1.60
N LYS A 85 -1.65 10.49 2.09
CA LYS A 85 -1.23 11.87 2.38
C LYS A 85 -0.15 11.96 3.47
N THR A 86 -0.12 11.02 4.41
CA THR A 86 0.87 10.92 5.49
C THR A 86 2.14 10.17 5.10
N ASN A 87 2.23 9.65 3.86
CA ASN A 87 3.29 8.75 3.40
C ASN A 87 3.42 7.44 4.20
N MET A 88 2.42 7.04 4.99
CA MET A 88 2.44 5.77 5.73
C MET A 88 2.63 4.57 4.80
N LEU A 89 2.09 4.62 3.58
CA LEU A 89 2.26 3.56 2.60
C LEU A 89 3.73 3.34 2.21
N ILE A 90 4.48 4.43 1.97
CA ILE A 90 5.92 4.38 1.67
C ILE A 90 6.68 3.81 2.87
N LEU A 91 6.36 4.26 4.09
CA LEU A 91 6.99 3.76 5.31
C LEU A 91 6.74 2.26 5.51
N ALA A 92 5.52 1.78 5.23
CA ALA A 92 5.18 0.36 5.30
C ALA A 92 5.99 -0.48 4.29
N ILE A 93 6.14 0.00 3.04
CA ILE A 93 7.00 -0.66 2.05
C ILE A 93 8.45 -0.69 2.52
N ALA A 94 9.00 0.43 2.98
CA ALA A 94 10.38 0.49 3.45
C ALA A 94 10.62 -0.49 4.62
N ALA A 95 9.71 -0.50 5.60
CA ALA A 95 9.78 -1.42 6.74
C ALA A 95 9.74 -2.89 6.31
N THR A 96 8.87 -3.26 5.36
CA THR A 96 8.79 -4.65 4.87
C THR A 96 10.06 -5.07 4.12
N HIS A 97 10.67 -4.19 3.33
CA HIS A 97 11.93 -4.50 2.65
C HIS A 97 13.10 -4.63 3.63
N LEU A 98 13.18 -3.76 4.64
CA LEU A 98 14.17 -3.88 5.72
C LEU A 98 14.00 -5.18 6.51
N LEU A 99 12.76 -5.57 6.80
CA LEU A 99 12.46 -6.83 7.47
C LEU A 99 12.86 -8.03 6.60
N ALA A 100 12.58 -8.00 5.29
CA ALA A 100 13.01 -9.04 4.36
C ALA A 100 14.54 -9.18 4.34
N ALA A 101 15.27 -8.06 4.24
CA ALA A 101 16.73 -8.05 4.27
C ALA A 101 17.29 -8.61 5.59
N TYR A 102 16.69 -8.22 6.72
CA TYR A 102 17.05 -8.74 8.04
C TYR A 102 16.82 -10.27 8.14
N LEU A 103 15.67 -10.76 7.69
CA LEU A 103 15.34 -12.19 7.70
C LEU A 103 16.27 -12.99 6.79
N ALA A 104 16.59 -12.47 5.60
CA ALA A 104 17.56 -13.08 4.68
C ALA A 104 18.94 -13.19 5.33
N TYR A 105 19.42 -12.11 5.97
CA TYR A 105 20.68 -12.13 6.72
C TYR A 105 20.68 -13.18 7.84
N ARG A 106 19.59 -13.28 8.62
CA ARG A 106 19.45 -14.26 9.70
C ARG A 106 19.41 -15.69 9.17
N LEU A 107 18.77 -15.92 8.03
CA LEU A 107 18.72 -17.23 7.37
C LEU A 107 20.12 -17.65 6.92
N ILE A 108 20.87 -16.78 6.25
CA ILE A 108 22.25 -17.06 5.80
C ILE A 108 23.14 -17.40 7.00
N ARG A 109 23.03 -16.65 8.10
CA ARG A 109 23.76 -16.89 9.36
C ARG A 109 23.35 -18.17 10.10
N ALA A 110 22.17 -18.72 9.83
CA ALA A 110 21.67 -19.94 10.47
C ALA A 110 22.03 -21.21 9.68
N VAL A 111 22.26 -21.06 8.37
CA VAL A 111 22.68 -22.13 7.46
C VAL A 111 24.20 -22.31 7.48
N LYS A 112 24.95 -21.20 7.59
CA LYS A 112 26.38 -21.23 7.91
C LYS A 112 26.61 -21.65 9.37
#